data_AF-A0A381P1Y0-F1
#
_entry.id   AF-A0A381P1Y0-F1
#
_cell.length_a   1.000
_cell.length_b   1.000
_cell.length_c   1.000
_cell.angle_alpha   90.00
_cell.angle_beta   90.00
_cell.angle_gamma   90.00
#
_symmetry.space_group_name_H-M   'P 1'
#
loop_
_entity.id
_entity.type
_entity.pdbx_description
1 polymer ?
#
loop_
_entity_poly.entity_id
_entity_poly.type
_entity_poly.pdbx_seq_one_letter_code
_entity_poly.pdbx_strand_id
1 'polypeptide(L)' 'MSDINKQIGMRSLDALTAEHLRGKSIFIRCDFNVPLVATEKGYYRVADDTRMRRFLDTTFKKIHELTEGDCRIIIGS' A
#
# COMPACT_ATOMS: atom_id res chain seq x y z
N MET A 1 -33.12 2.98 -15.30
CA MET A 1 -31.96 2.23 -15.82
C MET A 1 -30.73 3.08 -15.62
N SER A 2 -29.93 2.79 -14.59
CA SER A 2 -28.84 3.64 -14.11
C SER A 2 -27.49 3.12 -14.59
N ASP A 3 -27.03 3.61 -15.74
CA ASP A 3 -25.62 3.55 -16.14
C ASP A 3 -24.94 4.85 -15.67
N ILE A 4 -24.70 4.97 -14.36
CA ILE A 4 -23.89 6.06 -13.80
C ILE A 4 -22.45 5.54 -13.69
N ASN A 5 -21.64 5.91 -14.69
CA ASN A 5 -20.18 5.90 -14.65
C ASN A 5 -19.51 4.53 -14.40
N LYS A 6 -19.35 3.73 -15.46
CA LYS A 6 -18.20 2.82 -15.57
C LYS A 6 -16.93 3.68 -15.66
N GLN A 7 -16.43 4.13 -14.52
CA GLN A 7 -15.14 4.81 -14.43
C GLN A 7 -14.06 3.79 -14.83
N ILE A 8 -13.59 3.86 -16.07
CA ILE A 8 -12.47 3.05 -16.56
C ILE A 8 -11.20 3.71 -16.01
N GLY A 9 -10.77 3.30 -14.83
CA GLY A 9 -9.59 3.82 -14.16
C GLY A 9 -9.51 3.36 -12.70
N MET A 10 -8.31 3.41 -12.12
CA MET A 10 -8.16 3.17 -10.68
C MET A 10 -8.83 4.32 -9.92
N ARG A 11 -9.73 3.99 -8.99
CA ARG A 11 -10.30 5.00 -8.09
C ARG A 11 -9.18 5.67 -7.31
N SER A 12 -9.29 6.99 -7.10
CA SER A 12 -8.41 7.69 -6.17
C SER A 12 -8.47 7.01 -4.80
N LEU A 13 -7.34 6.95 -4.10
CA LEU A 13 -7.25 6.43 -2.74
C LEU A 13 -8.24 7.15 -1.80
N ASP A 14 -8.54 8.42 -2.05
CA ASP A 14 -9.50 9.23 -1.29
C ASP A 14 -10.96 8.91 -1.55
N ALA A 15 -11.25 8.22 -2.66
CA ALA A 15 -12.59 7.76 -3.01
C ALA A 15 -12.85 6.29 -2.59
N LEU A 16 -11.85 5.62 -2.00
CA LEU A 16 -12.03 4.26 -1.50
C LEU A 16 -12.80 4.27 -0.19
N THR A 17 -13.70 3.30 -0.08
CA THR A 17 -14.52 3.06 1.13
C THR A 17 -14.29 1.62 1.58
N ALA A 18 -14.73 1.30 2.80
CA ALA A 18 -14.64 -0.04 3.38
C ALA A 18 -15.15 -1.15 2.43
N GLU A 19 -16.31 -0.96 1.80
CA GLU A 19 -16.93 -1.94 0.89
C GLU A 19 -16.06 -2.27 -0.33
N HIS A 20 -15.25 -1.31 -0.78
CA HIS A 20 -14.33 -1.54 -1.89
C HIS A 20 -13.16 -2.45 -1.54
N LEU A 21 -12.86 -2.64 -0.25
CA LEU A 21 -11.59 -3.22 0.21
C LEU A 21 -11.75 -4.44 1.14
N ARG A 22 -12.79 -4.47 1.98
CA ARG A 22 -12.97 -5.54 2.98
C ARG A 22 -13.14 -6.92 2.36
N GLY A 23 -12.48 -7.92 2.96
CA GLY A 23 -12.45 -9.30 2.49
C GLY A 23 -11.76 -9.53 1.14
N LYS A 24 -11.18 -8.48 0.51
CA LYS A 24 -10.55 -8.58 -0.81
C LYS A 24 -9.04 -8.76 -0.71
N SER A 25 -8.44 -9.21 -1.81
CA SER A 25 -7.00 -9.18 -2.02
C SER A 25 -6.62 -7.92 -2.80
N ILE A 26 -5.75 -7.10 -2.21
CA ILE A 26 -5.34 -5.79 -2.71
C ILE A 26 -3.86 -5.85 -3.04
N PHE A 27 -3.52 -5.63 -4.31
CA PHE A 27 -2.14 -5.43 -4.72
C PHE A 27 -1.76 -3.96 -4.61
N ILE A 28 -0.63 -3.67 -3.96
CA ILE A 28 -0.11 -2.32 -3.83
C ILE A 28 1.31 -2.27 -4.38
N ARG A 29 1.50 -1.47 -5.44
CA ARG A 29 2.82 -1.11 -5.94
C ARG A 29 3.38 0.01 -5.06
N CYS A 30 4.50 -0.22 -4.39
CA CYS A 30 5.15 0.77 -3.53
C CYS A 30 6.57 1.08 -4.03
N ASP A 31 7.15 2.16 -3.51
CA ASP A 31 8.55 2.49 -3.73
C ASP A 31 9.36 2.12 -2.49
N PHE A 32 9.92 0.91 -2.48
CA PHE A 32 10.92 0.47 -1.50
C PHE A 32 12.32 0.42 -2.10
N ASN A 33 12.60 1.20 -3.14
CA ASN A 33 13.97 1.42 -3.59
C ASN A 33 14.68 2.35 -2.59
N VAL A 34 15.04 1.80 -1.44
CA VAL A 34 15.70 2.49 -0.32
C VAL A 34 17.21 2.25 -0.37
N PRO A 35 18.01 3.22 0.09
CA PRO A 35 19.45 3.03 0.17
C PRO A 35 19.79 1.93 1.20
N LEU A 36 20.75 1.09 0.83
CA LEU A 36 21.26 0.01 1.67
C LEU A 36 22.71 0.30 2.06
N VAL A 37 23.09 -0.11 3.27
CA VAL A 37 24.47 -0.08 3.76
C VAL A 37 24.95 -1.50 4.05
N ALA A 38 26.13 -1.84 3.55
CA ALA A 38 26.77 -3.12 3.88
C ALA A 38 27.24 -3.11 5.34
N THR A 39 27.04 -4.22 6.04
CA THR A 39 27.55 -4.41 7.40
C THR A 39 28.84 -5.21 7.39
N GLU A 40 29.61 -5.10 8.49
CA GLU A 40 30.86 -5.86 8.70
C GLU A 40 30.66 -7.38 8.60
N LYS A 41 29.43 -7.85 8.79
CA LYS A 41 29.04 -9.26 8.74
C LYS A 41 28.57 -9.71 7.34
N GLY A 42 28.73 -8.87 6.32
CA GLY A 42 28.45 -9.22 4.92
C GLY A 42 26.97 -9.17 4.51
N TYR A 43 26.07 -8.74 5.39
CA TYR A 43 24.66 -8.50 5.04
C TYR A 43 24.36 -7.01 4.89
N TYR A 44 23.31 -6.68 4.14
CA TYR A 44 22.85 -5.30 3.96
C TYR A 44 21.83 -4.91 5.03
N ARG A 45 21.84 -3.63 5.42
CA ARG A 45 20.78 -3.01 6.24
C ARG A 45 20.21 -1.80 5.50
N VAL A 46 18.96 -1.48 5.78
CA VAL A 46 18.35 -0.23 5.32
C VAL A 46 19.06 0.94 6.00
N ALA A 47 19.60 1.86 5.20
CA ALA A 47 20.30 3.04 5.69
C ALA A 47 19.35 4.22 5.93
N ASP A 48 18.31 4.32 5.11
CA ASP A 48 17.22 5.30 5.24
C ASP A 48 15.91 4.62 4.87
N ASP A 49 14.99 4.55 5.83
CA ASP A 49 13.70 3.89 5.69
C ASP A 49 12.54 4.86 5.37
N THR A 50 12.84 6.12 5.05
CA THR A 50 11.85 7.18 4.80
C THR A 50 10.75 6.76 3.81
N ARG A 51 11.11 6.07 2.72
CA ARG A 51 10.13 5.61 1.72
C ARG A 51 9.23 4.50 2.25
N MET A 52 9.79 3.59 3.05
CA MET A 52 9.03 2.52 3.71
C MET A 52 8.06 3.12 4.74
N ARG A 53 8.54 4.05 5.59
CA ARG A 53 7.69 4.76 6.56
C ARG A 53 6.58 5.53 5.88
N ARG A 54 6.88 6.25 4.80
CA ARG A 54 5.86 6.98 4.03
C ARG A 54 4.74 6.05 3.54
N PHE A 55 5.05 4.86 3.03
CA PHE A 55 4.03 3.88 2.64
C PHE A 55 3.20 3.42 3.85
N LEU A 56 3.87 3.09 4.96
CA LEU A 56 3.22 2.62 6.19
C LEU A 56 2.26 3.68 6.76
N ASP A 57 2.75 4.91 6.89
CA ASP A 57 2.04 6.02 7.53
C ASP A 57 0.89 6.58 6.69
N THR A 58 0.91 6.35 5.37
CA THR A 58 -0.13 6.86 4.45
C THR A 58 -1.03 5.75 3.94
N THR A 59 -0.55 4.94 3.01
CA THR A 59 -1.37 4.01 2.22
C THR A 59 -1.77 2.80 3.05
N PHE A 60 -0.81 2.19 3.74
CA PHE A 60 -1.10 1.03 4.59
C PHE A 60 -2.03 1.41 5.74
N LYS A 61 -1.71 2.45 6.51
CA LYS A 61 -2.53 2.93 7.63
C LYS A 61 -3.97 3.18 7.20
N LYS A 62 -4.17 3.92 6.11
CA LYS A 62 -5.52 4.22 5.60
C LYS A 62 -6.29 2.97 5.19
N ILE A 63 -5.66 2.04 4.47
CA ILE A 63 -6.31 0.79 4.07
C ILE A 63 -6.66 -0.04 5.31
N HIS A 64 -5.73 -0.15 6.26
CA HIS A 64 -5.93 -0.89 7.51
C HIS A 64 -7.08 -0.31 8.35
N GLU A 65 -7.17 1.00 8.48
CA GLU A 65 -8.27 1.68 9.19
C GLU A 65 -9.61 1.50 8.48
N LEU A 66 -9.66 1.57 7.14
CA LEU A 66 -10.89 1.35 6.37
C LEU A 66 -11.39 -0.11 6.46
N THR A 67 -10.47 -1.06 6.51
CA THR A 67 -10.79 -2.49 6.53
C THR A 67 -10.88 -3.09 7.92
N GLU A 68 -10.46 -2.37 8.96
CA GLU A 68 -10.27 -2.93 10.31
C GLU A 68 -9.36 -4.18 10.29
N GLY A 69 -8.41 -4.20 9.35
CA GLY A 69 -7.55 -5.36 9.09
C GLY A 69 -8.19 -6.50 8.28
N ASP A 70 -9.48 -6.45 7.97
CA ASP A 70 -10.17 -7.44 7.12
C ASP A 70 -9.86 -7.23 5.63
N CYS A 71 -8.62 -7.47 5.23
CA CYS A 71 -8.23 -7.57 3.82
C CYS A 71 -6.91 -8.33 3.71
N ARG A 72 -6.60 -8.82 2.51
CA ARG A 72 -5.27 -9.37 2.20
C ARG A 72 -4.49 -8.36 1.38
N ILE A 73 -3.36 -7.89 1.91
CA ILE A 73 -2.46 -6.98 1.19
C ILE A 73 -1.32 -7.78 0.56
N ILE A 74 -1.05 -7.51 -0.72
CA ILE A 74 0.10 -8.03 -1.47
C ILE A 74 0.91 -6.83 -1.93
N ILE A 75 2.18 -6.76 -1.53
CA ILE A 75 3.07 -5.63 -1.83
C ILE A 75 4.05 -6.04 -2.93
N GLY A 76 4.22 -5.17 -3.93
CA GLY A 76 5.31 -5.26 -4.89
C GLY A 76 6.08 -3.96 -4.95
N SER A 77 7.41 -4.03 -4.86
CA SER A 77 8.34 -2.90 -5.07
C SER A 77 9.28 -3.12 -6.25
#